data_AF-A0A4R4NFV9-F1
#
_entry.id   AF-A0A4R4NFV9-F1
#
_cell.length_a   1.000
_cell.length_b   1.000
_cell.length_c   1.000
_cell.angle_alpha   90.00
_cell.angle_beta   90.00
_cell.angle_gamma   90.00
#
_symmetry.space_group_name_H-M   'P 1'
#
loop_
_entity.id
_entity.type
_entity.pdbx_description
1 polymer ?
#
loop_
_entity_poly.entity_id
_entity_poly.type
_entity_poly.pdbx_seq_one_letter_code
_entity_poly.pdbx_strand_id
1 'polypeptide(L)'
;MIGVAGVTGTVGRRAVSVLAGLGAGPLRLGGRRPAELERIAATLPDASVHRLDLDDPESMDRFCSGCHTVLNCAGPSYLILDALARAALRGGAGYVDVSGDEPVHERLSVLGLASRRAVLSAGVLPGLSGLIPRWMAAGFDRVDALTTYIGGLERCSPGSATDMILSMRGDSGDHYGQALAGWRNGKIEVGVLRPVTDVELPFFPDRVTLQPFFGGESERLASAIGAASMDFWNVFAGDRLLSAFTGMRGRPPWTDEEMEAAVAELTRAADLDMFGRLPYYTLLFRMAGDVAGRHSVRTVALRTEEAYRLIAVVAGLTTHAVAEGRIPPGVHYAADVLDPETVIDGVRHSGALAAFEVIDDLDMGADLMDEGAL
;
A
#
# COMPACT_ATOMS: atom_id res chain seq x y z
N MET A 1 11.78 18.50 -13.36
CA MET A 1 10.72 18.96 -12.44
C MET A 1 9.80 17.80 -12.10
N ILE A 2 9.77 17.42 -10.82
CA ILE A 2 8.86 16.42 -10.25
C ILE A 2 7.79 17.17 -9.45
N GLY A 3 6.52 16.96 -9.81
CA GLY A 3 5.39 17.47 -9.03
C GLY A 3 5.00 16.47 -7.95
N VAL A 4 4.85 16.92 -6.70
CA VAL A 4 4.29 16.11 -5.61
C VAL A 4 2.99 16.72 -5.14
N ALA A 5 1.88 16.00 -5.28
CA ALA A 5 0.56 16.40 -4.80
C ALA A 5 0.31 15.88 -3.39
N GLY A 6 -0.39 16.66 -2.56
CA GLY A 6 -0.71 16.26 -1.18
C GLY A 6 0.43 16.46 -0.18
N VAL A 7 1.36 17.38 -0.44
CA VAL A 7 2.60 17.57 0.35
C VAL A 7 2.36 17.96 1.81
N THR A 8 1.20 18.55 2.11
CA THR A 8 0.84 18.90 3.49
C THR A 8 0.27 17.72 4.30
N GLY A 9 0.08 16.55 3.67
CA GLY A 9 -0.25 15.29 4.35
C GLY A 9 1.00 14.53 4.80
N THR A 10 0.80 13.49 5.61
CA THR A 10 1.89 12.70 6.21
C THR A 10 2.79 12.05 5.15
N VAL A 11 2.18 11.37 4.17
CA VAL A 11 2.93 10.67 3.10
C VAL A 11 3.65 11.67 2.19
N GLY A 12 2.94 12.67 1.65
CA GLY A 12 3.52 13.63 0.72
C GLY A 12 4.71 14.40 1.30
N ARG A 13 4.62 14.85 2.56
CA ARG A 13 5.73 15.52 3.26
C ARG A 13 6.98 14.64 3.35
N ARG A 14 6.79 13.36 3.70
CA ARG A 14 7.89 12.39 3.83
C ARG A 14 8.44 12.00 2.45
N ALA A 15 7.58 11.82 1.44
CA ALA A 15 7.99 11.49 0.09
C ALA A 15 8.86 12.58 -0.54
N VAL A 16 8.55 13.85 -0.28
CA VAL A 16 9.40 14.99 -0.65
C VAL A 16 10.80 14.88 -0.02
N SER A 17 10.89 14.48 1.24
CA SER A 17 12.18 14.29 1.93
C SER A 17 12.96 13.11 1.33
N VAL A 18 12.28 12.01 0.99
CA VAL A 18 12.89 10.85 0.30
C VAL A 18 13.43 11.26 -1.06
N LEU A 19 12.62 11.96 -1.88
CA LEU A 19 13.04 12.42 -3.21
C LEU A 19 14.24 13.37 -3.14
N ALA A 20 14.24 14.31 -2.19
CA ALA A 20 15.38 15.19 -1.97
C ALA A 20 16.64 14.42 -1.56
N GLY A 21 16.52 13.40 -0.68
CA GLY A 21 17.61 12.52 -0.29
C GLY A 21 18.18 11.67 -1.44
N LEU A 22 17.33 11.32 -2.42
CA LEU A 22 17.74 10.65 -3.67
C LEU A 22 18.36 11.63 -4.70
N GLY A 23 18.39 12.93 -4.42
CA GLY A 23 18.82 13.95 -5.39
C GLY A 23 17.84 14.15 -6.55
N ALA A 24 16.61 13.68 -6.41
CA ALA A 24 15.57 13.82 -7.43
C ALA A 24 14.96 15.23 -7.37
N GLY A 25 14.99 15.97 -8.49
CA GLY A 25 14.46 17.33 -8.54
C GLY A 25 14.73 18.04 -9.87
N PRO A 26 14.42 19.36 -9.98
CA PRO A 26 13.77 20.22 -8.99
C PRO A 26 12.35 19.74 -8.59
N LEU A 27 11.88 20.14 -7.40
CA LEU A 27 10.59 19.72 -6.85
C LEU A 27 9.53 20.82 -6.96
N ARG A 28 8.29 20.43 -7.27
CA ARG A 28 7.10 21.29 -7.21
C ARG A 28 6.13 20.73 -6.18
N LEU A 29 5.89 21.48 -5.12
CA LEU A 29 5.06 21.09 -3.99
C LEU A 29 3.62 21.56 -4.21
N GLY A 30 2.69 20.60 -4.29
CA GLY A 30 1.26 20.82 -4.54
C GLY A 30 0.41 20.61 -3.29
N GLY A 31 -0.49 21.55 -3.03
CA GLY A 31 -1.55 21.40 -2.03
C GLY A 31 -2.42 22.65 -1.86
N ARG A 32 -3.43 22.55 -0.98
CA ARG A 32 -4.41 23.60 -0.71
C ARG A 32 -3.93 24.72 0.24
N ARG A 33 -2.81 24.51 0.95
CA ARG A 33 -2.31 25.39 2.02
C ARG A 33 -0.94 26.01 1.66
N PRO A 34 -0.87 27.09 0.85
CA PRO A 34 0.39 27.66 0.35
C PRO A 34 1.40 28.00 1.45
N ALA A 35 0.98 28.63 2.54
CA ALA A 35 1.87 29.02 3.63
C ALA A 35 2.55 27.81 4.34
N GLU A 36 1.92 26.63 4.31
CA GLU A 36 2.55 25.41 4.81
C GLU A 36 3.51 24.79 3.80
N LEU A 37 3.16 24.84 2.51
CA LEU A 37 4.04 24.41 1.43
C LEU A 37 5.30 25.26 1.37
N GLU A 38 5.20 26.58 1.57
CA GLU A 38 6.36 27.49 1.63
C GLU A 38 7.32 27.12 2.77
N ARG A 39 6.78 26.77 3.95
CA ARG A 39 7.59 26.28 5.07
C ARG A 39 8.32 24.97 4.75
N ILE A 40 7.71 24.09 3.96
CA ILE A 40 8.34 22.83 3.52
C ILE A 40 9.38 23.12 2.42
N ALA A 41 9.05 23.98 1.46
CA ALA A 41 9.94 24.34 0.36
C ALA A 41 11.22 25.02 0.87
N ALA A 42 11.12 25.84 1.92
CA ALA A 42 12.26 26.52 2.53
C ALA A 42 13.34 25.56 3.10
N THR A 43 13.01 24.29 3.35
CA THR A 43 13.97 23.28 3.83
C THR A 43 14.59 22.45 2.71
N LEU A 44 14.29 22.75 1.44
CA LEU A 44 14.65 21.94 0.29
C LEU A 44 15.43 22.75 -0.75
N PRO A 45 16.38 22.14 -1.46
CA PRO A 45 17.01 22.78 -2.60
C PRO A 45 16.01 22.88 -3.76
N ASP A 46 15.93 24.04 -4.39
CA ASP A 46 15.20 24.28 -5.65
C ASP A 46 13.74 23.78 -5.65
N ALA A 47 13.04 23.97 -4.54
CA ALA A 47 11.62 23.64 -4.42
C ALA A 47 10.73 24.84 -4.75
N SER A 48 9.69 24.62 -5.56
CA SER A 48 8.66 25.60 -5.91
C SER A 48 7.31 25.21 -5.31
N VAL A 49 6.50 26.19 -4.93
CA VAL A 49 5.17 25.98 -4.35
C VAL A 49 4.10 26.26 -5.39
N HIS A 50 3.13 25.37 -5.51
CA HIS A 50 1.95 25.55 -6.36
C HIS A 50 0.69 25.23 -5.57
N ARG A 51 -0.31 26.12 -5.66
CA ARG A 51 -1.66 25.79 -5.20
C ARG A 51 -2.20 24.66 -6.08
N LEU A 52 -2.68 23.61 -5.44
CA LEU A 52 -3.32 22.49 -6.09
C LEU A 52 -4.66 22.24 -5.41
N ASP A 53 -5.71 22.42 -6.18
CA ASP A 53 -7.06 22.00 -5.87
C ASP A 53 -7.45 20.87 -6.82
N LEU A 54 -7.86 19.73 -6.27
CA LEU A 54 -8.16 18.53 -7.07
C LEU A 54 -9.59 18.55 -7.62
N ASP A 55 -10.43 19.46 -7.12
CA ASP A 55 -11.78 19.71 -7.63
C ASP A 55 -11.79 20.73 -8.79
N ASP A 56 -10.65 21.36 -9.06
CA ASP A 56 -10.45 22.32 -10.17
C ASP A 56 -9.53 21.72 -11.25
N PRO A 57 -10.08 21.28 -12.40
CA PRO A 57 -9.28 20.78 -13.53
C PRO A 57 -8.21 21.73 -14.01
N GLU A 58 -8.47 23.04 -13.97
CA GLU A 58 -7.52 24.06 -14.42
C GLU A 58 -6.36 24.20 -13.41
N SER A 59 -6.65 24.03 -12.11
CA SER A 59 -5.61 23.93 -11.08
C SER A 59 -4.71 22.72 -11.29
N MET A 60 -5.29 21.57 -11.65
CA MET A 60 -4.51 20.36 -11.94
C MET A 60 -3.63 20.55 -13.18
N ASP A 61 -4.17 21.09 -14.27
CA ASP A 61 -3.40 21.33 -15.50
C ASP A 61 -2.24 22.32 -15.27
N ARG A 62 -2.47 23.41 -14.51
CA ARG A 62 -1.40 24.34 -14.12
C ARG A 62 -0.32 23.68 -13.26
N PHE A 63 -0.71 22.80 -12.34
CA PHE A 63 0.24 22.07 -11.50
C PHE A 63 1.08 21.07 -12.30
N CYS A 64 0.46 20.35 -13.23
CA CYS A 64 1.12 19.35 -14.08
C CYS A 64 2.00 19.96 -15.19
N SER A 65 1.70 21.18 -15.63
CA SER A 65 2.42 21.84 -16.72
C SER A 65 3.92 21.98 -16.46
N GLY A 66 4.75 21.40 -17.33
CA GLY A 66 6.22 21.42 -17.22
C GLY A 66 6.82 20.39 -16.25
N CYS A 67 6.00 19.54 -15.62
CA CYS A 67 6.48 18.37 -14.89
C CYS A 67 6.81 17.24 -15.86
N HIS A 68 7.87 16.47 -15.59
CA HIS A 68 8.11 15.20 -16.30
C HIS A 68 7.55 14.00 -15.53
N THR A 69 7.32 14.15 -14.23
CA THR A 69 6.73 13.12 -13.36
C THR A 69 5.88 13.79 -12.30
N VAL A 70 4.70 13.22 -12.02
CA VAL A 70 3.80 13.67 -10.96
C VAL A 70 3.55 12.52 -9.99
N LEU A 71 3.87 12.71 -8.71
CA LEU A 71 3.55 11.82 -7.61
C LEU A 71 2.28 12.31 -6.90
N ASN A 72 1.25 11.46 -6.87
CA ASN A 72 0.04 11.68 -6.10
C ASN A 72 0.18 11.04 -4.70
N CYS A 73 0.19 11.88 -3.67
CA CYS A 73 0.03 11.47 -2.26
C CYS A 73 -1.22 12.10 -1.64
N ALA A 74 -2.12 12.65 -2.45
CA ALA A 74 -3.36 13.24 -1.97
C ALA A 74 -4.41 12.15 -1.78
N GLY A 75 -5.22 12.29 -0.72
CA GLY A 75 -6.39 11.46 -0.45
C GLY A 75 -7.62 12.32 -0.14
N PRO A 76 -8.80 11.71 -0.06
CA PRO A 76 -9.05 10.27 -0.18
C PRO A 76 -8.94 9.75 -1.62
N SER A 77 -8.34 8.58 -1.79
CA SER A 77 -7.96 8.02 -3.09
C SER A 77 -9.19 7.77 -3.97
N TYR A 78 -10.29 7.30 -3.35
CA TYR A 78 -11.55 6.97 -4.03
C TYR A 78 -12.36 8.17 -4.52
N LEU A 79 -12.07 9.38 -4.02
CA LEU A 79 -12.71 10.61 -4.52
C LEU A 79 -11.91 11.20 -5.69
N ILE A 80 -10.58 11.11 -5.60
CA ILE A 80 -9.66 11.69 -6.59
C ILE A 80 -9.60 10.83 -7.86
N LEU A 81 -9.65 9.50 -7.70
CA LEU A 81 -9.58 8.53 -8.80
C LEU A 81 -8.45 8.85 -9.79
N ASP A 82 -8.75 9.03 -11.06
CA ASP A 82 -7.78 9.23 -12.14
C ASP A 82 -7.68 10.70 -12.60
N ALA A 83 -8.30 11.65 -11.90
CA ALA A 83 -8.38 13.05 -12.32
C ALA A 83 -6.99 13.68 -12.48
N LEU A 84 -6.14 13.55 -11.45
CA LEU A 84 -4.76 14.05 -11.48
C LEU A 84 -3.88 13.26 -12.47
N ALA A 85 -4.11 11.95 -12.60
CA ALA A 85 -3.41 11.12 -13.58
C ALA A 85 -3.66 11.62 -15.01
N ARG A 86 -4.91 11.91 -15.37
CA ARG A 86 -5.27 12.46 -16.68
C ARG A 86 -4.61 13.82 -16.93
N ALA A 87 -4.60 14.70 -15.93
CA ALA A 87 -3.93 16.00 -16.05
C ALA A 87 -2.41 15.85 -16.27
N ALA A 88 -1.75 14.98 -15.51
CA ALA A 88 -0.33 14.67 -15.67
C ALA A 88 -0.02 14.12 -17.07
N LEU A 89 -0.80 13.14 -17.53
CA LEU A 89 -0.62 12.49 -18.82
C LEU A 89 -0.89 13.44 -20.00
N ARG A 90 -1.92 14.31 -19.92
CA ARG A 90 -2.17 15.37 -20.90
C ARG A 90 -1.00 16.36 -20.97
N GLY A 91 -0.41 16.69 -19.82
CA GLY A 91 0.79 17.51 -19.72
C GLY A 91 2.07 16.82 -20.20
N GLY A 92 2.01 15.54 -20.57
CA GLY A 92 3.15 14.74 -21.03
C GLY A 92 4.01 14.15 -19.93
N ALA A 93 3.60 14.24 -18.66
CA ALA A 93 4.31 13.69 -17.52
C ALA A 93 4.04 12.19 -17.33
N GLY A 94 4.99 11.47 -16.76
CA GLY A 94 4.73 10.20 -16.08
C GLY A 94 3.93 10.43 -14.80
N TYR A 95 3.24 9.40 -14.33
CA TYR A 95 2.39 9.45 -13.16
C TYR A 95 2.77 8.36 -12.15
N VAL A 96 2.78 8.71 -10.87
CA VAL A 96 2.93 7.76 -9.76
C VAL A 96 1.84 8.03 -8.74
N ASP A 97 1.20 6.98 -8.25
CA ASP A 97 0.18 7.06 -7.20
C ASP A 97 0.53 6.11 -6.07
N VAL A 98 0.44 6.59 -4.84
CA VAL A 98 0.60 5.74 -3.64
C VAL A 98 -0.57 4.76 -3.48
N SER A 99 -1.71 5.08 -4.10
CA SER A 99 -2.94 4.32 -4.13
C SER A 99 -3.35 4.04 -5.59
N GLY A 100 -4.66 4.05 -5.88
CA GLY A 100 -5.24 4.04 -7.22
C GLY A 100 -5.84 2.69 -7.59
N ASP A 101 -5.09 1.62 -7.28
CA ASP A 101 -5.53 0.22 -7.37
C ASP A 101 -6.22 -0.10 -8.72
N GLU A 102 -7.05 -1.13 -8.75
CA GLU A 102 -7.79 -1.57 -9.94
C GLU A 102 -8.64 -0.46 -10.58
N PRO A 103 -9.40 0.38 -9.85
CA PRO A 103 -10.26 1.39 -10.47
C PRO A 103 -9.52 2.46 -11.27
N VAL A 104 -8.33 2.87 -10.84
CA VAL A 104 -7.52 3.82 -11.61
C VAL A 104 -6.80 3.09 -12.74
N HIS A 105 -6.32 1.87 -12.50
CA HIS A 105 -5.65 1.05 -13.51
C HIS A 105 -6.56 0.85 -14.74
N GLU A 106 -7.80 0.41 -14.55
CA GLU A 106 -8.77 0.18 -15.63
C GLU A 106 -9.06 1.46 -16.43
N ARG A 107 -9.30 2.58 -15.73
CA ARG A 107 -9.59 3.87 -16.37
C ARG A 107 -8.42 4.42 -17.18
N LEU A 108 -7.18 4.16 -16.76
CA LEU A 108 -5.99 4.58 -17.49
C LEU A 108 -5.63 3.63 -18.63
N SER A 109 -5.90 2.33 -18.48
CA SER A 109 -5.58 1.30 -19.48
C SER A 109 -6.27 1.55 -20.82
N VAL A 110 -7.47 2.12 -20.80
CA VAL A 110 -8.24 2.46 -22.03
C VAL A 110 -7.75 3.72 -22.73
N LEU A 111 -6.86 4.52 -22.13
CA LEU A 111 -6.42 5.80 -22.70
C LEU A 111 -5.29 5.69 -23.72
N GLY A 112 -4.59 4.55 -23.76
CA GLY A 112 -3.43 4.35 -24.64
C GLY A 112 -2.31 5.35 -24.35
N LEU A 113 -1.44 5.06 -23.38
CA LEU A 113 -0.45 6.02 -22.87
C LEU A 113 0.71 6.37 -23.82
N ALA A 114 0.77 5.80 -25.03
CA ALA A 114 1.90 5.93 -25.95
C ALA A 114 3.25 5.68 -25.23
N SER A 115 4.16 6.66 -25.19
CA SER A 115 5.44 6.57 -24.47
C SER A 115 5.38 6.93 -22.98
N ARG A 116 4.20 7.30 -22.46
CA ARG A 116 4.01 7.69 -21.06
C ARG A 116 3.79 6.45 -20.19
N ARG A 117 3.98 6.66 -18.90
CA ARG A 117 4.05 5.62 -17.88
C ARG A 117 3.32 6.07 -16.64
N ALA A 118 2.46 5.21 -16.12
CA ALA A 118 1.72 5.40 -14.89
C ALA A 118 2.01 4.21 -13.97
N VAL A 119 2.43 4.47 -12.74
CA VAL A 119 2.70 3.43 -11.74
C VAL A 119 1.79 3.66 -10.53
N LEU A 120 0.93 2.69 -10.23
CA LEU A 120 -0.07 2.76 -9.17
C LEU A 120 0.36 1.89 -7.99
N SER A 121 -0.34 2.02 -6.86
CA SER A 121 -0.16 1.17 -5.68
C SER A 121 1.28 1.21 -5.14
N ALA A 122 1.91 2.39 -5.15
CA ALA A 122 3.27 2.62 -4.66
C ALA A 122 3.33 2.81 -3.13
N GLY A 123 2.70 1.89 -2.37
CA GLY A 123 2.55 1.96 -0.93
C GLY A 123 3.10 0.76 -0.18
N VAL A 124 2.50 0.49 0.99
CA VAL A 124 2.81 -0.68 1.84
C VAL A 124 1.90 -1.84 1.45
N LEU A 125 0.59 -1.60 1.46
CA LEU A 125 -0.43 -2.51 0.99
C LEU A 125 -1.48 -1.68 0.23
N PRO A 126 -1.54 -1.76 -1.10
CA PRO A 126 -0.64 -2.51 -1.99
C PRO A 126 0.73 -1.83 -2.22
N GLY A 127 1.70 -2.58 -2.75
CA GLY A 127 3.07 -2.15 -3.06
C GLY A 127 4.13 -3.04 -2.43
N LEU A 128 4.61 -2.67 -1.24
CA LEU A 128 5.64 -3.43 -0.52
C LEU A 128 5.18 -4.87 -0.20
N SER A 129 3.88 -5.06 0.05
CA SER A 129 3.19 -6.35 0.21
C SER A 129 3.37 -7.29 -0.98
N GLY A 130 3.46 -6.75 -2.20
CA GLY A 130 3.76 -7.49 -3.42
C GLY A 130 5.27 -7.60 -3.74
N LEU A 131 6.09 -6.66 -3.29
CA LEU A 131 7.53 -6.62 -3.59
C LEU A 131 8.34 -7.60 -2.73
N ILE A 132 8.05 -7.67 -1.43
CA ILE A 132 8.80 -8.56 -0.51
C ILE A 132 8.69 -10.03 -0.94
N PRO A 133 7.50 -10.58 -1.24
CA PRO A 133 7.42 -11.97 -1.67
C PRO A 133 8.06 -12.23 -3.04
N ARG A 134 8.05 -11.26 -3.96
CA ARG A 134 8.77 -11.39 -5.25
C ARG A 134 10.27 -11.48 -5.05
N TRP A 135 10.81 -10.66 -4.14
CA TRP A 135 12.21 -10.75 -3.74
C TRP A 135 12.54 -12.10 -3.08
N MET A 136 11.68 -12.57 -2.17
CA MET A 136 11.85 -13.89 -1.55
C MET A 136 11.87 -15.01 -2.60
N ALA A 137 10.92 -14.97 -3.54
CA ALA A 137 10.76 -15.98 -4.59
C ALA A 137 11.98 -16.10 -5.52
N ALA A 138 12.77 -15.03 -5.69
CA ALA A 138 14.02 -15.09 -6.46
C ALA A 138 15.05 -16.06 -5.85
N GLY A 139 14.91 -16.41 -4.57
CA GLY A 139 15.72 -17.41 -3.89
C GLY A 139 15.16 -18.84 -3.91
N PHE A 140 14.04 -19.10 -4.57
CA PHE A 140 13.38 -20.42 -4.65
C PHE A 140 13.40 -20.97 -6.08
N ASP A 141 13.64 -22.28 -6.23
CA ASP A 141 13.50 -22.98 -7.50
C ASP A 141 12.02 -23.21 -7.84
N ARG A 142 11.20 -23.44 -6.82
CA ARG A 142 9.74 -23.56 -6.90
C ARG A 142 9.12 -23.02 -5.62
N VAL A 143 8.05 -22.24 -5.74
CA VAL A 143 7.25 -21.79 -4.60
C VAL A 143 6.03 -22.71 -4.47
N ASP A 144 5.90 -23.38 -3.33
CA ASP A 144 4.74 -24.22 -3.01
C ASP A 144 3.64 -23.37 -2.34
N ALA A 145 4.01 -22.59 -1.32
CA ALA A 145 3.05 -21.83 -0.53
C ALA A 145 3.58 -20.45 -0.11
N LEU A 146 2.70 -19.46 -0.03
CA LEU A 146 2.95 -18.17 0.60
C LEU A 146 1.84 -17.83 1.61
N THR A 147 2.21 -17.55 2.85
CA THR A 147 1.27 -17.01 3.86
C THR A 147 1.72 -15.62 4.26
N THR A 148 0.79 -14.67 4.19
CA THR A 148 1.04 -13.25 4.48
C THR A 148 0.21 -12.80 5.68
N TYR A 149 0.83 -12.12 6.63
CA TYR A 149 0.19 -11.48 7.78
C TYR A 149 0.60 -10.02 7.81
N ILE A 150 -0.34 -9.11 7.56
CA ILE A 150 -0.06 -7.68 7.51
C ILE A 150 -1.04 -6.95 8.43
N GLY A 151 -0.51 -6.13 9.33
CA GLY A 151 -1.31 -5.30 10.21
C GLY A 151 -0.60 -4.99 11.51
N GLY A 152 -1.36 -4.54 12.50
CA GLY A 152 -0.81 -4.15 13.79
C GLY A 152 -1.68 -3.13 14.49
N LEU A 153 -1.02 -2.20 15.16
CA LEU A 153 -1.60 -1.19 16.02
C LEU A 153 -1.04 0.18 15.63
N GLU A 154 -1.80 0.98 14.87
CA GLU A 154 -1.38 2.32 14.48
C GLU A 154 -2.55 3.32 14.44
N ARG A 155 -2.20 4.61 14.31
CA ARG A 155 -3.17 5.67 14.09
C ARG A 155 -3.81 5.53 12.71
N CYS A 156 -5.14 5.52 12.69
CA CYS A 156 -5.88 5.65 11.44
C CYS A 156 -6.04 7.14 11.09
N SER A 157 -5.52 7.57 9.94
CA SER A 157 -5.75 8.94 9.47
C SER A 157 -7.18 9.07 8.90
N PRO A 158 -7.78 10.27 8.87
CA PRO A 158 -9.09 10.46 8.26
C PRO A 158 -9.16 9.98 6.81
N GLY A 159 -8.12 10.23 6.00
CA GLY A 159 -8.05 9.75 4.62
C GLY A 159 -8.01 8.23 4.52
N SER A 160 -7.21 7.57 5.38
CA SER A 160 -7.17 6.11 5.46
C SER A 160 -8.49 5.52 5.93
N ALA A 161 -9.16 6.14 6.90
CA ALA A 161 -10.49 5.73 7.35
C ALA A 161 -11.54 5.87 6.23
N THR A 162 -11.50 6.97 5.47
CA THR A 162 -12.38 7.14 4.29
C THR A 162 -12.11 6.06 3.25
N ASP A 163 -10.84 5.77 2.95
CA ASP A 163 -10.47 4.72 2.00
C ASP A 163 -10.92 3.33 2.50
N MET A 164 -10.77 3.02 3.78
CA MET A 164 -11.31 1.79 4.40
C MET A 164 -12.84 1.71 4.30
N ILE A 165 -13.57 2.83 4.48
CA ILE A 165 -15.03 2.84 4.37
C ILE A 165 -15.49 2.64 2.93
N LEU A 166 -14.81 3.29 1.99
CA LEU A 166 -15.17 3.21 0.57
C LEU A 166 -14.81 1.86 -0.05
N SER A 167 -13.74 1.20 0.44
CA SER A 167 -13.41 -0.17 0.01
C SER A 167 -14.49 -1.20 0.40
N MET A 168 -15.27 -0.94 1.45
CA MET A 168 -16.39 -1.80 1.85
C MET A 168 -17.60 -1.75 0.91
N ARG A 169 -17.69 -0.77 0.01
CA ARG A 169 -18.84 -0.63 -0.92
C ARG A 169 -18.89 -1.73 -1.99
N GLY A 170 -17.85 -2.56 -2.10
CA GLY A 170 -17.79 -3.68 -3.02
C GLY A 170 -18.59 -4.90 -2.54
N ASP A 171 -19.92 -4.79 -2.39
CA ASP A 171 -20.79 -5.95 -2.14
C ASP A 171 -20.86 -6.92 -3.34
N SER A 172 -20.22 -6.61 -4.47
CA SER A 172 -20.06 -7.53 -5.60
C SER A 172 -18.68 -8.18 -5.71
N GLY A 173 -17.70 -7.88 -4.83
CA GLY A 173 -16.39 -8.55 -4.87
C GLY A 173 -15.52 -8.30 -6.12
N ASP A 174 -15.99 -7.50 -7.09
CA ASP A 174 -15.38 -7.45 -8.42
C ASP A 174 -14.09 -6.62 -8.52
N HIS A 175 -13.86 -5.63 -7.64
CA HIS A 175 -12.74 -4.69 -7.83
C HIS A 175 -11.66 -4.70 -6.73
N TYR A 176 -11.91 -5.22 -5.53
CA TYR A 176 -10.94 -5.11 -4.40
C TYR A 176 -10.59 -6.42 -3.72
N GLY A 177 -11.34 -7.49 -3.94
CA GLY A 177 -11.04 -8.80 -3.38
C GLY A 177 -12.21 -9.52 -2.73
N GLN A 178 -11.91 -10.72 -2.25
CA GLN A 178 -12.87 -11.65 -1.70
C GLN A 178 -12.49 -11.97 -0.25
N ALA A 179 -13.43 -11.76 0.67
CA ALA A 179 -13.27 -12.19 2.06
C ALA A 179 -13.28 -13.72 2.14
N LEU A 180 -12.59 -14.27 3.14
CA LEU A 180 -12.56 -15.72 3.39
C LEU A 180 -11.97 -16.56 2.24
N ALA A 181 -11.30 -15.91 1.30
CA ALA A 181 -10.74 -16.54 0.11
C ALA A 181 -9.23 -16.74 0.22
N GLY A 182 -8.71 -17.65 -0.60
CA GLY A 182 -7.29 -17.89 -0.78
C GLY A 182 -7.01 -18.40 -2.19
N TRP A 183 -5.74 -18.42 -2.59
CA TRP A 183 -5.32 -18.99 -3.86
C TRP A 183 -5.04 -20.48 -3.72
N ARG A 184 -5.61 -21.30 -4.60
CA ARG A 184 -5.39 -22.75 -4.65
C ARG A 184 -5.24 -23.18 -6.10
N ASN A 185 -4.05 -23.69 -6.46
CA ASN A 185 -3.75 -24.33 -7.74
C ASN A 185 -4.21 -23.51 -8.97
N GLY A 186 -3.87 -22.22 -9.03
CA GLY A 186 -4.15 -21.41 -10.22
C GLY A 186 -5.46 -20.62 -10.18
N LYS A 187 -6.21 -20.65 -9.08
CA LYS A 187 -7.51 -19.95 -8.97
C LYS A 187 -7.76 -19.46 -7.54
N ILE A 188 -8.60 -18.44 -7.44
CA ILE A 188 -9.15 -17.99 -6.16
C ILE A 188 -10.26 -18.97 -5.73
N GLU A 189 -10.21 -19.44 -4.49
CA GLU A 189 -11.24 -20.25 -3.86
C GLU A 189 -11.80 -19.52 -2.63
N VAL A 190 -13.12 -19.34 -2.57
CA VAL A 190 -13.84 -18.67 -1.48
C VAL A 190 -14.24 -19.66 -0.40
N GLY A 191 -14.19 -19.23 0.87
CA GLY A 191 -14.61 -20.04 2.02
C GLY A 191 -13.58 -21.06 2.47
N VAL A 192 -12.34 -20.96 1.96
CA VAL A 192 -11.23 -21.85 2.33
C VAL A 192 -10.50 -21.37 3.59
N LEU A 193 -10.77 -20.15 4.04
CA LEU A 193 -10.24 -19.57 5.29
C LEU A 193 -11.38 -19.06 6.17
N ARG A 194 -11.14 -19.01 7.48
CA ARG A 194 -12.06 -18.41 8.47
C ARG A 194 -11.30 -17.43 9.35
N PRO A 195 -11.97 -16.39 9.88
CA PRO A 195 -11.34 -15.53 10.87
C PRO A 195 -10.86 -16.34 12.07
N VAL A 196 -9.69 -16.00 12.58
CA VAL A 196 -9.10 -16.64 13.77
C VAL A 196 -8.88 -15.55 14.80
N THR A 197 -9.45 -15.68 15.99
CA THR A 197 -9.39 -14.66 17.03
C THR A 197 -8.45 -15.09 18.14
N ASP A 198 -7.86 -14.11 18.81
CA ASP A 198 -7.05 -14.33 20.01
C ASP A 198 -5.91 -15.32 19.78
N VAL A 199 -5.03 -15.06 18.81
CA VAL A 199 -3.87 -15.90 18.50
C VAL A 199 -2.56 -15.19 18.80
N GLU A 200 -1.57 -15.97 19.24
CA GLU A 200 -0.18 -15.52 19.31
C GLU A 200 0.49 -15.75 17.96
N LEU A 201 1.06 -14.69 17.41
CA LEU A 201 1.86 -14.77 16.19
C LEU A 201 3.29 -14.28 16.45
N PRO A 202 4.32 -15.01 15.98
CA PRO A 202 5.67 -14.50 15.95
C PRO A 202 5.75 -13.10 15.36
N PHE A 203 6.59 -12.25 15.96
CA PHE A 203 6.75 -10.84 15.59
C PHE A 203 5.52 -9.94 15.81
N PHE A 204 4.52 -10.41 16.56
CA PHE A 204 3.47 -9.57 17.13
C PHE A 204 3.60 -9.57 18.66
N PRO A 205 3.71 -8.40 19.32
CA PRO A 205 3.82 -8.32 20.77
C PRO A 205 2.49 -8.60 21.49
N ASP A 206 1.36 -8.55 20.77
CA ASP A 206 0.03 -8.78 21.34
C ASP A 206 -0.60 -10.03 20.73
N ARG A 207 -1.62 -10.55 21.42
CA ARG A 207 -2.57 -11.49 20.80
C ARG A 207 -3.41 -10.72 19.78
N VAL A 208 -3.65 -11.34 18.64
CA VAL A 208 -4.24 -10.67 17.48
C VAL A 208 -5.45 -11.42 16.93
N THR A 209 -6.28 -10.71 16.18
CA THR A 209 -7.34 -11.29 15.35
C THR A 209 -6.91 -11.27 13.88
N LEU A 210 -7.06 -12.42 13.22
CA LEU A 210 -6.77 -12.64 11.81
C LEU A 210 -8.04 -12.60 10.99
N GLN A 211 -8.05 -11.75 9.97
CA GLN A 211 -9.16 -11.60 9.03
C GLN A 211 -8.68 -11.91 7.60
N PRO A 212 -9.12 -13.02 6.99
CA PRO A 212 -8.65 -13.41 5.67
C PRO A 212 -9.32 -12.57 4.58
N PHE A 213 -8.50 -12.00 3.70
CA PHE A 213 -8.95 -11.18 2.59
C PHE A 213 -8.01 -11.32 1.40
N PHE A 214 -8.54 -11.71 0.25
CA PHE A 214 -7.74 -11.97 -0.94
C PHE A 214 -8.08 -10.98 -2.06
N GLY A 215 -7.18 -10.02 -2.31
CA GLY A 215 -7.37 -8.93 -3.28
C GLY A 215 -6.68 -9.15 -4.63
N GLY A 216 -6.85 -8.19 -5.54
CA GLY A 216 -6.25 -8.22 -6.88
C GLY A 216 -4.72 -8.26 -6.85
N GLU A 217 -4.07 -7.55 -5.92
CA GLU A 217 -2.62 -7.66 -5.71
C GLU A 217 -2.19 -9.09 -5.34
N SER A 218 -2.92 -9.74 -4.43
CA SER A 218 -2.62 -11.11 -3.99
C SER A 218 -2.74 -12.11 -5.14
N GLU A 219 -3.74 -11.95 -6.00
CA GLU A 219 -3.91 -12.79 -7.21
C GLU A 219 -2.76 -12.61 -8.20
N ARG A 220 -2.42 -11.35 -8.52
CA ARG A 220 -1.28 -11.03 -9.39
C ARG A 220 0.03 -11.57 -8.82
N LEU A 221 0.23 -11.44 -7.51
CA LEU A 221 1.41 -11.94 -6.83
C LEU A 221 1.48 -13.48 -6.90
N ALA A 222 0.41 -14.19 -6.51
CA ALA A 222 0.38 -15.65 -6.52
C ALA A 222 0.68 -16.21 -7.91
N SER A 223 0.11 -15.59 -8.94
CA SER A 223 0.40 -15.92 -10.33
C SER A 223 1.85 -15.63 -10.73
N ALA A 224 2.38 -14.47 -10.35
CA ALA A 224 3.74 -14.04 -10.71
C ALA A 224 4.85 -14.91 -10.09
N ILE A 225 4.67 -15.36 -8.85
CA ILE A 225 5.65 -16.23 -8.17
C ILE A 225 5.39 -17.73 -8.42
N GLY A 226 4.31 -18.08 -9.12
CA GLY A 226 3.94 -19.46 -9.42
C GLY A 226 3.56 -20.29 -8.18
N ALA A 227 3.00 -19.66 -7.14
CA ALA A 227 2.64 -20.35 -5.90
C ALA A 227 1.47 -21.32 -6.12
N ALA A 228 1.57 -22.53 -5.56
CA ALA A 228 0.46 -23.49 -5.57
C ALA A 228 -0.64 -23.08 -4.58
N SER A 229 -0.28 -22.53 -3.41
CA SER A 229 -1.22 -21.92 -2.48
C SER A 229 -0.76 -20.56 -1.97
N MET A 230 -1.72 -19.66 -1.72
CA MET A 230 -1.44 -18.40 -1.04
C MET A 230 -2.60 -17.99 -0.13
N ASP A 231 -2.26 -17.57 1.09
CA ASP A 231 -3.18 -17.03 2.08
C ASP A 231 -2.75 -15.63 2.50
N PHE A 232 -3.73 -14.75 2.71
CA PHE A 232 -3.49 -13.38 3.13
C PHE A 232 -4.38 -13.03 4.33
N TRP A 233 -3.74 -12.63 5.42
CA TRP A 233 -4.38 -12.28 6.67
C TRP A 233 -4.13 -10.82 7.01
N ASN A 234 -5.22 -10.05 7.12
CA ASN A 234 -5.17 -8.79 7.85
C ASN A 234 -5.08 -9.08 9.34
N VAL A 235 -4.16 -8.42 10.02
CA VAL A 235 -3.90 -8.61 11.45
C VAL A 235 -4.39 -7.40 12.24
N PHE A 236 -5.31 -7.66 13.17
CA PHE A 236 -5.85 -6.64 14.08
C PHE A 236 -5.33 -6.91 15.49
N ALA A 237 -4.54 -5.98 16.03
CA ALA A 237 -4.03 -6.05 17.40
C ALA A 237 -4.97 -5.37 18.42
N GLY A 238 -6.22 -5.08 18.05
CA GLY A 238 -7.23 -4.46 18.89
C GLY A 238 -8.63 -4.74 18.35
N ASP A 239 -9.61 -4.75 19.25
CA ASP A 239 -10.98 -5.16 18.94
C ASP A 239 -11.86 -3.99 18.53
N ARG A 240 -11.54 -2.75 18.93
CA ARG A 240 -12.41 -1.60 18.71
C ARG A 240 -12.44 -1.21 17.24
N LEU A 241 -11.29 -1.10 16.60
CA LEU A 241 -11.19 -0.78 15.18
C LEU A 241 -11.89 -1.86 14.34
N LEU A 242 -11.62 -3.13 14.63
CA LEU A 242 -12.24 -4.25 13.92
C LEU A 242 -13.77 -4.28 14.12
N SER A 243 -14.25 -4.02 15.34
CA SER A 243 -15.69 -3.97 15.64
C SER A 243 -16.37 -2.80 14.92
N ALA A 244 -15.79 -1.61 14.96
CA ALA A 244 -16.28 -0.44 14.24
C ALA A 244 -16.31 -0.71 12.72
N PHE A 245 -15.22 -1.25 12.18
CA PHE A 245 -15.11 -1.60 10.76
C PHE A 245 -16.16 -2.64 10.34
N THR A 246 -16.34 -3.70 11.13
CA THR A 246 -17.33 -4.75 10.84
C THR A 246 -18.76 -4.22 10.94
N GLY A 247 -19.04 -3.37 11.92
CA GLY A 247 -20.35 -2.73 12.11
C GLY A 247 -20.73 -1.74 10.99
N MET A 248 -19.77 -1.30 10.19
CA MET A 248 -20.00 -0.41 9.05
C MET A 248 -20.32 -1.14 7.74
N ARG A 249 -20.09 -2.45 7.66
CA ARG A 249 -20.39 -3.26 6.46
C ARG A 249 -21.89 -3.31 6.17
N GLY A 250 -22.25 -3.28 4.88
CA GLY A 250 -23.65 -3.37 4.43
C GLY A 250 -24.51 -2.14 4.73
N ARG A 251 -23.91 -1.03 5.19
CA ARG A 251 -24.64 0.24 5.34
C ARG A 251 -24.91 0.90 3.98
N PRO A 252 -26.06 1.57 3.82
CA PRO A 252 -26.44 2.25 2.58
C PRO A 252 -25.47 3.40 2.22
N PRO A 253 -25.61 4.01 1.02
CA PRO A 253 -24.78 5.15 0.64
C PRO A 253 -24.82 6.24 1.72
N TRP A 254 -23.64 6.60 2.19
CA TRP A 254 -23.44 7.58 3.24
C TRP A 254 -23.60 8.97 2.65
N THR A 255 -24.38 9.82 3.31
CA THR A 255 -24.29 11.28 3.15
C THR A 255 -22.92 11.77 3.62
N ASP A 256 -22.54 13.01 3.27
CA ASP A 256 -21.26 13.59 3.70
C ASP A 256 -21.15 13.63 5.23
N GLU A 257 -22.24 13.99 5.93
CA GLU A 257 -22.28 14.02 7.40
C GLU A 257 -22.12 12.62 8.03
N GLU A 258 -22.76 11.60 7.47
CA GLU A 258 -22.62 10.23 7.95
C GLU A 258 -21.21 9.70 7.68
N MET A 259 -20.61 10.04 6.54
CA MET A 259 -19.22 9.69 6.22
C MET A 259 -18.24 10.31 7.22
N GLU A 260 -18.39 11.60 7.52
CA GLU A 260 -17.57 12.28 8.55
C GLU A 260 -17.71 11.61 9.92
N ALA A 261 -18.94 11.24 10.31
CA ALA A 261 -19.18 10.53 11.56
C ALA A 261 -18.51 9.15 11.60
N ALA A 262 -18.59 8.39 10.51
CA ALA A 262 -17.95 7.07 10.40
C ALA A 262 -16.41 7.16 10.44
N VAL A 263 -15.85 8.13 9.72
CA VAL A 263 -14.41 8.43 9.75
C VAL A 263 -13.96 8.76 11.17
N ALA A 264 -14.73 9.60 11.88
CA ALA A 264 -14.44 9.94 13.27
C ALA A 264 -14.56 8.73 14.22
N GLU A 265 -15.52 7.84 13.97
CA GLU A 265 -15.70 6.60 14.72
C GLU A 265 -14.51 5.64 14.55
N LEU A 266 -14.09 5.35 13.31
CA LEU A 266 -12.91 4.50 13.04
C LEU A 266 -11.63 5.09 13.61
N THR A 267 -11.42 6.39 13.43
CA THR A 267 -10.23 7.09 13.95
C THR A 267 -10.17 6.98 15.47
N ARG A 268 -11.31 7.20 16.15
CA ARG A 268 -11.40 7.08 17.60
C ARG A 268 -11.21 5.65 18.07
N ALA A 269 -11.74 4.67 17.34
CA ALA A 269 -11.59 3.25 17.66
C ALA A 269 -10.11 2.82 17.62
N ALA A 270 -9.37 3.23 16.58
CA ALA A 270 -7.93 3.01 16.48
C ALA A 270 -7.15 3.68 17.64
N ASP A 271 -7.50 4.92 17.99
CA ASP A 271 -6.88 5.62 19.12
C ASP A 271 -7.15 4.92 20.48
N LEU A 272 -8.33 4.33 20.66
CA LEU A 272 -8.68 3.58 21.86
C LEU A 272 -7.92 2.25 21.95
N ASP A 273 -7.77 1.52 20.84
CA ASP A 273 -7.00 0.27 20.82
C ASP A 273 -5.52 0.49 21.20
N MET A 274 -5.00 1.69 20.94
CA MET A 274 -3.64 2.13 21.28
C MET A 274 -3.47 2.61 22.73
N PHE A 275 -4.54 2.79 23.51
CA PHE A 275 -4.41 3.42 24.83
C PHE A 275 -3.47 2.61 25.75
N GLY A 276 -2.33 3.21 26.12
CA GLY A 276 -1.31 2.57 26.96
C GLY A 276 -0.36 1.63 26.22
N ARG A 277 -0.42 1.54 24.89
CA ARG A 277 0.39 0.65 24.05
C ARG A 277 1.24 1.45 23.05
N LEU A 278 2.41 0.92 22.69
CA LEU A 278 3.24 1.52 21.65
C LEU A 278 2.74 1.08 20.26
N PRO A 279 2.65 2.00 19.29
CA PRO A 279 2.20 1.65 17.95
C PRO A 279 3.27 0.81 17.22
N TYR A 280 2.80 -0.11 16.40
CA TYR A 280 3.62 -0.89 15.48
C TYR A 280 2.78 -1.37 14.30
N TYR A 281 3.43 -1.55 13.17
CA TYR A 281 2.86 -2.19 11.99
C TYR A 281 3.84 -3.23 11.49
N THR A 282 3.37 -4.47 11.33
CA THR A 282 4.18 -5.62 10.95
C THR A 282 3.74 -6.15 9.61
N LEU A 283 4.70 -6.44 8.74
CA LEU A 283 4.52 -7.27 7.55
C LEU A 283 5.30 -8.56 7.77
N LEU A 284 4.60 -9.69 7.80
CA LEU A 284 5.19 -11.00 8.01
C LEU A 284 4.81 -11.90 6.83
N PHE A 285 5.83 -12.45 6.18
CA PHE A 285 5.69 -13.33 5.02
C PHE A 285 6.38 -14.65 5.31
N ARG A 286 5.69 -15.75 5.04
CA ARG A 286 6.24 -17.10 5.15
C ARG A 286 6.09 -17.80 3.80
N MET A 287 7.22 -18.15 3.19
CA MET A 287 7.28 -18.82 1.90
C MET A 287 7.85 -20.22 2.09
N ALA A 288 7.16 -21.22 1.55
CA ALA A 288 7.61 -22.61 1.50
C ALA A 288 7.78 -23.04 0.05
N GLY A 289 8.80 -23.86 -0.21
CA GLY A 289 9.12 -24.30 -1.56
C GLY A 289 10.41 -25.10 -1.63
N ASP A 290 10.92 -25.31 -2.83
CA ASP A 290 12.18 -26.00 -3.05
C ASP A 290 13.32 -25.00 -3.29
N VAL A 291 14.45 -25.22 -2.61
CA VAL A 291 15.72 -24.50 -2.81
C VAL A 291 16.84 -25.53 -2.96
N ALA A 292 17.56 -25.51 -4.09
CA ALA A 292 18.58 -26.49 -4.45
C ALA A 292 18.10 -27.95 -4.29
N GLY A 293 16.84 -28.20 -4.67
CA GLY A 293 16.19 -29.52 -4.60
C GLY A 293 15.83 -30.01 -3.19
N ARG A 294 15.82 -29.13 -2.18
CA ARG A 294 15.35 -29.42 -0.82
C ARG A 294 14.15 -28.56 -0.48
N HIS A 295 13.17 -29.13 0.21
CA HIS A 295 12.10 -28.35 0.79
C HIS A 295 12.67 -27.39 1.84
N SER A 296 12.25 -26.13 1.81
CA SER A 296 12.73 -25.07 2.70
C SER A 296 11.61 -24.09 3.00
N VAL A 297 11.64 -23.51 4.20
CA VAL A 297 10.71 -22.46 4.61
C VAL A 297 11.52 -21.21 4.94
N ARG A 298 11.16 -20.08 4.35
CA ARG A 298 11.75 -18.78 4.65
C ARG A 298 10.69 -17.82 5.17
N THR A 299 10.99 -17.18 6.28
CA THR A 299 10.17 -16.15 6.90
C THR A 299 10.87 -14.81 6.81
N VAL A 300 10.14 -13.77 6.38
CA VAL A 300 10.60 -12.39 6.37
C VAL A 300 9.63 -11.56 7.21
N ALA A 301 10.17 -10.84 8.19
CA ALA A 301 9.40 -9.98 9.08
C ALA A 301 9.94 -8.55 9.05
N LEU A 302 9.06 -7.59 8.80
CA LEU A 302 9.35 -6.16 8.83
C LEU A 302 8.48 -5.51 9.90
N ARG A 303 9.08 -4.61 10.69
CA ARG A 303 8.33 -3.79 11.64
C ARG A 303 8.63 -2.31 11.41
N THR A 304 7.59 -1.49 11.43
CA THR A 304 7.67 -0.03 11.51
C THR A 304 6.79 0.47 12.66
N GLU A 305 7.09 1.65 13.18
CA GLU A 305 6.21 2.34 14.14
C GLU A 305 5.04 3.06 13.42
N GLU A 306 5.19 3.33 12.12
CA GLU A 306 4.21 4.08 11.32
C GLU A 306 4.28 3.65 9.85
N ALA A 307 3.20 3.10 9.30
CA ALA A 307 3.18 2.59 7.93
C ALA A 307 3.42 3.70 6.89
N TYR A 308 2.95 4.93 7.15
CA TYR A 308 3.12 6.09 6.26
C TYR A 308 4.58 6.42 5.94
N ARG A 309 5.53 6.05 6.81
CA ARG A 309 6.97 6.21 6.53
C ARG A 309 7.43 5.28 5.41
N LEU A 310 6.98 4.03 5.42
CA LEU A 310 7.28 3.05 4.37
C LEU A 310 6.58 3.42 3.06
N ILE A 311 5.32 3.85 3.11
CA ILE A 311 4.59 4.34 1.92
C ILE A 311 5.40 5.46 1.25
N ALA A 312 5.89 6.43 2.01
CA ALA A 312 6.68 7.54 1.47
C ALA A 312 8.00 7.09 0.83
N VAL A 313 8.66 6.06 1.38
CA VAL A 313 9.89 5.49 0.82
C VAL A 313 9.60 4.81 -0.51
N VAL A 314 8.60 3.92 -0.55
CA VAL A 314 8.20 3.21 -1.78
C VAL A 314 7.74 4.21 -2.86
N ALA A 315 6.93 5.21 -2.48
CA ALA A 315 6.48 6.27 -3.37
C ALA A 315 7.65 7.08 -3.97
N GLY A 316 8.62 7.44 -3.14
CA GLY A 316 9.83 8.16 -3.56
C GLY A 316 10.70 7.35 -4.51
N LEU A 317 10.95 6.07 -4.18
CA LEU A 317 11.72 5.15 -5.03
C LEU A 317 11.02 4.90 -6.37
N THR A 318 9.71 4.70 -6.36
CA THR A 318 8.89 4.54 -7.57
C THR A 318 8.95 5.78 -8.44
N THR A 319 8.77 6.96 -7.85
CA THR A 319 8.81 8.25 -8.56
C THR A 319 10.18 8.50 -9.17
N HIS A 320 11.24 8.17 -8.44
CA HIS A 320 12.60 8.28 -8.96
C HIS A 320 12.84 7.30 -10.12
N ALA A 321 12.36 6.05 -10.04
CA ALA A 321 12.48 5.08 -11.13
C ALA A 321 11.72 5.52 -12.40
N VAL A 322 10.53 6.12 -12.25
CA VAL A 322 9.78 6.71 -13.37
C VAL A 322 10.51 7.90 -13.97
N ALA A 323 11.06 8.80 -13.14
CA ALA A 323 11.78 9.98 -13.58
C ALA A 323 13.06 9.63 -14.36
N GLU A 324 13.78 8.58 -13.95
CA GLU A 324 14.98 8.06 -14.62
C GLU A 324 14.66 7.20 -15.85
N GLY A 325 13.38 7.01 -16.20
CA GLY A 325 12.97 6.21 -17.36
C GLY A 325 13.23 4.71 -17.22
N ARG A 326 13.45 4.21 -16.00
CA ARG A 326 13.70 2.77 -15.71
C ARG A 326 12.46 1.90 -15.84
N ILE A 327 11.28 2.51 -15.88
CA ILE A 327 9.99 1.83 -16.02
C ILE A 327 9.60 1.79 -17.51
N PRO A 328 9.05 0.70 -18.06
CA PRO A 328 8.52 0.69 -19.42
C PRO A 328 7.27 1.60 -19.57
N PRO A 329 6.95 2.09 -20.78
CA PRO A 329 5.66 2.76 -21.03
C PRO A 329 4.47 1.86 -20.68
N GLY A 330 3.33 2.46 -20.36
CA GLY A 330 2.10 1.74 -19.97
C GLY A 330 1.63 2.04 -18.55
N VAL A 331 0.55 1.38 -18.15
CA VAL A 331 -0.01 1.43 -16.79
C VAL A 331 0.48 0.19 -16.06
N HIS A 332 1.06 0.38 -14.88
CA HIS A 332 1.68 -0.67 -14.10
C HIS A 332 1.30 -0.54 -12.62
N TYR A 333 1.37 -1.64 -11.88
CA TYR A 333 1.43 -1.61 -10.43
C TYR A 333 2.89 -1.57 -9.98
N ALA A 334 3.20 -0.83 -8.91
CA ALA A 334 4.55 -0.70 -8.39
C ALA A 334 5.22 -2.05 -8.13
N ALA A 335 4.48 -3.00 -7.54
CA ALA A 335 4.98 -4.33 -7.23
C ALA A 335 5.31 -5.19 -8.46
N ASP A 336 4.73 -4.87 -9.61
CA ASP A 336 4.87 -5.66 -10.84
C ASP A 336 6.01 -5.16 -11.73
N VAL A 337 6.47 -3.92 -11.54
CA VAL A 337 7.38 -3.24 -12.46
C VAL A 337 8.68 -2.74 -11.83
N LEU A 338 8.72 -2.60 -10.50
CA LEU A 338 9.94 -2.22 -9.80
C LEU A 338 10.84 -3.44 -9.59
N ASP A 339 12.15 -3.18 -9.58
CA ASP A 339 13.13 -4.16 -9.14
C ASP A 339 13.00 -4.40 -7.62
N PRO A 340 12.63 -5.61 -7.16
CA PRO A 340 12.39 -5.87 -5.75
C PRO A 340 13.63 -5.66 -4.88
N GLU A 341 14.82 -6.06 -5.36
CA GLU A 341 16.09 -5.90 -4.63
C GLU A 341 16.36 -4.42 -4.32
N THR A 342 16.31 -3.56 -5.35
CA THR A 342 16.50 -2.11 -5.19
C THR A 342 15.52 -1.50 -4.19
N VAL A 343 14.25 -1.89 -4.23
CA VAL A 343 13.24 -1.31 -3.30
C VAL A 343 13.49 -1.77 -1.87
N ILE A 344 13.82 -3.04 -1.66
CA ILE A 344 14.06 -3.60 -0.33
C ILE A 344 15.31 -3.02 0.29
N ASP A 345 16.39 -2.87 -0.48
CA ASP A 345 17.58 -2.16 -0.04
C ASP A 345 17.27 -0.72 0.34
N GLY A 346 16.49 0.00 -0.49
CA GLY A 346 16.04 1.35 -0.17
C GLY A 346 15.24 1.43 1.11
N VAL A 347 14.32 0.48 1.34
CA VAL A 347 13.52 0.37 2.56
C VAL A 347 14.39 0.08 3.78
N ARG A 348 15.35 -0.85 3.70
CA ARG A 348 16.27 -1.19 4.81
C ARG A 348 17.15 0.00 5.23
N HIS A 349 17.60 0.81 4.27
CA HIS A 349 18.45 1.97 4.53
C HIS A 349 17.69 3.28 4.80
N SER A 350 16.36 3.28 4.68
CA SER A 350 15.53 4.49 4.84
C SER A 350 15.40 4.97 6.30
N GLY A 351 15.74 4.13 7.27
CA GLY A 351 15.46 4.36 8.70
C GLY A 351 13.97 4.33 9.05
N ALA A 352 13.08 3.96 8.11
CA ALA A 352 11.65 3.81 8.35
C ALA A 352 11.29 2.52 9.09
N LEU A 353 12.17 1.50 9.06
CA LEU A 353 11.99 0.25 9.78
C LEU A 353 12.56 0.33 11.20
N ALA A 354 11.82 -0.25 12.14
CA ALA A 354 12.30 -0.59 13.47
C ALA A 354 13.01 -1.96 13.49
N ALA A 355 12.61 -2.89 12.62
CA ALA A 355 13.26 -4.19 12.46
C ALA A 355 13.04 -4.78 11.05
N PHE A 356 13.99 -5.59 10.60
CA PHE A 356 13.91 -6.40 9.37
C PHE A 356 14.64 -7.72 9.60
N GLU A 357 13.90 -8.83 9.65
CA GLU A 357 14.45 -10.16 9.92
C GLU A 357 14.18 -11.10 8.75
N VAL A 358 15.16 -11.94 8.45
CA VAL A 358 15.06 -13.05 7.49
C VAL A 358 15.48 -14.31 8.22
N ILE A 359 14.58 -15.27 8.34
CA ILE A 359 14.77 -16.47 9.14
C ILE A 359 14.36 -17.67 8.32
N ASP A 360 15.27 -18.61 8.14
CA ASP A 360 14.97 -19.91 7.54
C ASP A 360 14.48 -20.88 8.64
N ASP A 361 13.53 -21.74 8.29
CA ASP A 361 12.95 -22.81 9.11
C ASP A 361 12.36 -22.36 10.46
N LEU A 362 11.71 -21.18 10.49
CA LEU A 362 10.95 -20.73 11.65
C LEU A 362 9.70 -21.61 11.85
N ASP A 363 9.63 -22.27 13.01
CA ASP A 363 8.42 -22.93 13.48
C ASP A 363 7.41 -21.89 13.98
N MET A 364 6.23 -21.86 13.36
CA MET A 364 5.12 -20.97 13.75
C MET A 364 4.16 -21.64 14.74
N GLY A 365 4.45 -22.89 15.15
CA GLY A 365 3.52 -23.77 15.85
C GLY A 365 2.54 -24.43 14.87
N ALA A 366 2.42 -25.76 14.94
CA ALA A 366 1.55 -26.55 14.05
C ALA A 366 0.04 -26.21 14.23
N ASP A 367 -0.34 -25.67 15.38
CA ASP A 367 -1.75 -25.58 15.80
C ASP A 367 -2.50 -24.34 15.25
N LEU A 368 -1.81 -23.31 14.76
CA LEU A 368 -2.48 -22.09 14.24
C LEU A 368 -3.23 -22.32 12.92
N MET A 369 -2.92 -23.40 12.20
CA MET A 369 -3.44 -23.65 10.83
C MET A 369 -4.39 -24.86 10.73
N ASP A 370 -4.34 -25.81 11.67
CA ASP A 370 -5.21 -27.00 11.66
C ASP A 370 -6.53 -26.81 12.44
N GLU A 371 -6.58 -25.89 13.41
CA GLU A 371 -7.79 -25.66 14.22
C GLU A 371 -8.92 -24.89 13.47
N GLY A 372 -8.65 -24.39 12.25
CA GLY A 372 -9.66 -23.77 11.38
C GLY A 372 -10.46 -24.75 10.52
N ALA A 373 -10.10 -26.05 10.53
CA ALA A 373 -10.65 -27.08 9.64
C ALA A 373 -11.75 -27.95 10.27
N LEU A 374 -12.23 -27.64 11.48
CA LEU A 374 -13.34 -28.36 12.14
C LEU A 374 -14.68 -27.63 12.08
#